data_AF-A0A8T4RFU7-F1
#
_entry.id   AF-A0A8T4RFU7-F1
#
_cell.length_a   1.000
_cell.length_b   1.000
_cell.length_c   1.000
_cell.angle_alpha   90.00
_cell.angle_beta   90.00
_cell.angle_gamma   90.00
#
_symmetry.space_group_name_H-M   'P 1'
#
loop_
_entity.id
_entity.type
_entity.pdbx_description
1 polymer ?
#
loop_
_entity_poly.entity_id
_entity_poly.type
_entity_poly.pdbx_seq_one_letter_code
_entity_poly.pdbx_strand_id
1 'polypeptide(L)' 'KGNRVYAAAKGAQDAGLQLSLEEEMVGDKARLQGTHIAAYAKQLKKENKFAQVFKGKQDPEQIPGMVATLKQKIMG' A
#
# COMPACT_ATOMS: atom_id res chain seq x y z
N LYS A 1 14.78 3.33 -5.60
CA LYS A 1 14.32 2.59 -4.39
C LYS A 1 12.82 2.82 -4.24
N GLY A 2 12.02 1.79 -3.89
CA GLY A 2 10.56 1.93 -3.79
C GLY A 2 9.80 1.90 -5.13
N ASN A 3 10.10 0.95 -6.02
CA ASN A 3 9.24 0.66 -7.19
C ASN A 3 8.30 -0.51 -6.87
N ARG A 4 7.33 -0.78 -7.76
CA ARG A 4 6.34 -1.86 -7.58
C ARG A 4 6.97 -3.25 -7.53
N VAL A 5 8.13 -3.45 -8.18
CA VAL A 5 8.84 -4.74 -8.21
C VAL A 5 9.39 -5.09 -6.83
N TYR A 6 10.06 -4.15 -6.16
CA TYR A 6 10.57 -4.40 -4.81
C TYR A 6 9.46 -4.56 -3.77
N ALA A 7 8.32 -3.89 -3.94
CA ALA A 7 7.15 -4.10 -3.09
C ALA A 7 6.59 -5.52 -3.24
N ALA A 8 6.51 -6.04 -4.47
CA ALA A 8 6.09 -7.42 -4.73
C ALA A 8 7.08 -8.44 -4.14
N ALA A 9 8.38 -8.23 -4.35
CA ALA A 9 9.42 -9.07 -3.76
C ALA A 9 9.35 -9.07 -2.23
N LYS A 10 9.07 -7.93 -1.59
CA LYS A 10 8.89 -7.86 -0.14
C LYS A 10 7.67 -8.67 0.32
N GLY A 11 6.57 -8.60 -0.40
CA GLY A 11 5.39 -9.42 -0.11
C GLY A 11 5.69 -10.93 -0.20
N ALA A 12 6.43 -11.36 -1.21
CA ALA A 12 6.86 -12.76 -1.33
C ALA A 12 7.80 -13.19 -0.19
N GLN A 13 8.73 -12.32 0.20
CA GLN A 13 9.61 -12.54 1.36
C GLN A 13 8.82 -12.65 2.67
N ASP A 14 7.86 -11.74 2.91
CA ASP A 14 6.98 -11.75 4.08
C ASP A 14 6.10 -13.01 4.14
N ALA A 15 5.81 -13.62 2.98
CA ALA A 15 5.07 -14.89 2.88
C ALA A 15 5.96 -16.15 3.05
N GLY A 16 7.26 -15.98 3.30
CA GLY A 16 8.19 -17.08 3.58
C GLY A 16 9.12 -17.47 2.42
N LEU A 17 9.08 -16.77 1.28
CA LEU A 17 10.03 -17.01 0.20
C LEU A 17 11.41 -16.45 0.56
N GLN A 18 12.44 -17.29 0.52
CA GLN A 18 13.81 -16.84 0.79
C GLN A 18 14.33 -16.01 -0.39
N LEU A 19 14.44 -14.70 -0.17
CA LEU A 19 14.96 -13.74 -1.14
C LEU A 19 16.07 -12.91 -0.50
N SER A 20 17.16 -12.70 -1.24
CA SER A 20 18.22 -11.74 -0.90
C SER A 20 17.75 -10.32 -1.19
N LEU A 21 16.72 -9.87 -0.47
CA LEU A 21 16.13 -8.55 -0.58
C LEU A 21 16.49 -7.72 0.65
N GLU A 22 17.27 -6.67 0.44
CA GLU A 22 17.63 -5.71 1.48
C GLU A 22 16.45 -4.76 1.77
N GLU A 23 16.25 -4.40 3.03
CA GLU A 23 15.10 -3.58 3.46
C GLU A 23 15.14 -2.17 2.85
N GLU A 24 16.34 -1.64 2.57
CA GLU A 24 16.54 -0.35 1.91
C GLU A 24 16.02 -0.31 0.46
N MET A 25 15.97 -1.46 -0.23
CA MET A 25 15.49 -1.57 -1.61
C MET A 25 13.98 -1.38 -1.72
N VAL A 26 13.25 -1.88 -0.70
CA VAL A 26 11.80 -1.80 -0.57
C VAL A 26 11.34 -0.35 -0.42
N GLY A 27 12.16 0.48 0.24
CA GLY A 27 11.88 1.89 0.48
C GLY A 27 10.86 2.11 1.59
N ASP A 28 10.03 3.13 1.43
CA ASP A 28 9.16 3.63 2.50
C ASP A 28 8.00 2.67 2.85
N LYS A 29 7.94 2.25 4.11
CA LYS A 29 6.87 1.40 4.69
C LYS A 29 5.48 2.03 4.56
N ALA A 30 5.38 3.37 4.56
CA ALA A 30 4.11 4.08 4.35
C ALA A 30 3.47 3.78 2.98
N ARG A 31 4.29 3.37 2.01
CA ARG A 31 3.81 2.97 0.68
C ARG A 31 3.21 1.57 0.68
N LEU A 32 3.81 0.64 1.42
CA LEU A 32 3.27 -0.71 1.60
C LEU A 32 1.98 -0.71 2.41
N GLN A 33 1.91 0.13 3.45
CA GLN A 33 0.73 0.25 4.30
C GLN A 33 -0.38 1.11 3.70
N GLY A 34 -0.14 1.77 2.56
CA GLY A 34 -1.13 2.66 1.93
C GLY A 34 -1.38 3.98 2.69
N THR A 35 -0.62 4.28 3.75
CA THR A 35 -0.80 5.51 4.55
C THR A 35 -0.44 6.76 3.76
N HIS A 36 0.48 6.67 2.80
CA HIS A 36 0.76 7.78 1.87
C HIS A 36 -0.46 8.16 1.00
N ILE A 37 -1.29 7.18 0.60
CA ILE A 37 -2.52 7.43 -0.17
C ILE A 37 -3.54 8.15 0.72
N ALA A 38 -3.74 7.66 1.94
CA ALA A 38 -4.66 8.28 2.90
C ALA A 38 -4.24 9.72 3.26
N ALA A 39 -2.94 9.96 3.47
CA ALA A 39 -2.42 11.31 3.72
C ALA A 39 -2.67 12.25 2.54
N TYR A 40 -2.39 11.80 1.32
CA TYR A 40 -2.61 12.60 0.11
C TYR A 40 -4.11 12.84 -0.15
N ALA A 41 -4.97 11.86 0.12
CA ALA A 41 -6.42 12.02 0.05
C ALA A 41 -6.95 13.08 1.01
N LYS A 42 -6.46 13.09 2.26
CA LYS A 42 -6.83 14.12 3.25
C LYS A 42 -6.48 15.53 2.78
N GLN A 43 -5.31 15.71 2.19
CA GLN A 43 -4.89 17.00 1.63
C GLN A 43 -5.77 17.46 0.47
N LEU A 44 -6.32 16.51 -0.29
CA LEU A 44 -7.08 16.75 -1.51
C LEU A 44 -8.59 16.63 -1.36
N LYS A 45 -9.14 16.66 -0.14
CA LYS A 45 -10.59 16.55 0.11
C LYS A 45 -11.45 17.46 -0.77
N LYS A 46 -10.90 18.61 -1.18
CA LYS A 46 -11.60 19.60 -2.04
C LYS A 46 -11.42 19.34 -3.54
N GLU A 47 -10.45 18.55 -3.97
CA GLU A 47 -10.01 18.47 -5.38
C GLU A 47 -10.46 17.19 -6.10
N ASN A 48 -11.23 16.31 -5.43
CA ASN A 48 -11.82 15.07 -5.98
C ASN A 48 -10.92 14.24 -6.92
N LYS A 49 -9.58 14.30 -6.75
CA LYS A 49 -8.61 13.67 -7.66
C LYS A 49 -8.69 12.14 -7.67
N PHE A 50 -9.29 11.56 -6.64
CA PHE A 50 -9.46 10.13 -6.47
C PHE A 50 -10.75 9.58 -7.13
N ALA A 51 -11.64 10.45 -7.62
CA ALA A 51 -12.90 10.03 -8.25
C ALA A 51 -12.69 9.09 -9.44
N GLN A 52 -11.70 9.36 -10.30
CA GLN A 52 -11.43 8.52 -11.46
C GLN A 52 -10.88 7.15 -11.09
N VAL A 53 -10.08 7.08 -10.02
CA VAL A 53 -9.42 5.85 -9.56
C VAL A 53 -10.41 4.91 -8.88
N PHE A 54 -11.22 5.45 -7.95
CA PHE A 54 -12.12 4.64 -7.14
C PHE A 54 -13.56 4.61 -7.66
N LYS A 55 -13.89 5.41 -8.68
CA LYS A 55 -15.24 5.55 -9.24
C LYS A 55 -16.31 5.77 -8.15
N GLY A 56 -15.93 6.47 -7.08
CA GLY A 56 -16.79 6.74 -5.92
C GLY A 56 -17.11 5.52 -5.04
N LYS A 57 -16.56 4.33 -5.31
CA LYS A 57 -16.88 3.09 -4.59
C LYS A 57 -16.06 2.88 -3.31
N GLN A 58 -15.00 3.64 -3.14
CA GLN A 58 -14.05 3.46 -2.05
C GLN A 58 -13.50 4.80 -1.59
N ASP A 59 -13.45 4.97 -0.27
CA ASP A 59 -12.79 6.10 0.36
C ASP A 59 -11.27 5.84 0.38
N PRO A 60 -10.45 6.66 -0.31
CA PRO A 60 -9.00 6.51 -0.31
C PRO A 60 -8.36 6.66 1.09
N GLU A 61 -9.03 7.29 2.05
CA GLU A 61 -8.55 7.36 3.44
C GLU A 61 -8.62 6.00 4.15
N GLN A 62 -9.46 5.08 3.67
CA GLN A 62 -9.63 3.74 4.25
C GLN A 62 -8.65 2.69 3.72
N ILE A 63 -7.84 3.05 2.71
CA ILE A 63 -6.87 2.12 2.10
C ILE A 63 -5.96 1.44 3.14
N PRO A 64 -5.41 2.11 4.17
CA PRO A 64 -4.58 1.43 5.16
C PRO A 64 -5.30 0.32 5.92
N GLY A 65 -6.56 0.55 6.30
CA GLY A 65 -7.38 -0.47 6.97
C GLY A 65 -7.66 -1.66 6.06
N MET A 66 -7.92 -1.41 4.78
CA MET A 66 -8.13 -2.46 3.79
C MET A 66 -6.88 -3.31 3.58
N VAL A 67 -5.70 -2.68 3.47
CA VAL A 67 -4.42 -3.39 3.36
C VAL A 67 -4.19 -4.28 4.56
N ALA A 68 -4.37 -3.76 5.79
CA ALA A 68 -4.20 -4.54 7.01
C ALA A 68 -5.15 -5.74 7.07
N THR A 69 -6.44 -5.52 6.77
CA THR A 69 -7.47 -6.57 6.78
C THR A 69 -7.19 -7.67 5.76
N LEU A 70 -6.81 -7.29 4.53
CA LEU A 70 -6.49 -8.25 3.47
C LEU A 70 -5.21 -9.02 3.78
N LYS A 71 -4.19 -8.36 4.34
CA LYS A 71 -2.96 -9.01 4.77
C LYS A 71 -3.24 -10.09 5.81
N GLN A 72 -4.05 -9.79 6.83
CA GLN A 72 -4.46 -10.78 7.84
C GLN A 72 -5.17 -11.98 7.20
N LYS A 73 -6.12 -11.74 6.29
CA LYS A 73 -6.84 -12.82 5.57
C LYS A 73 -5.93 -13.73 4.76
N ILE A 74 -4.83 -13.21 4.22
CA ILE A 74 -3.86 -14.00 3.44
C ILE A 74 -2.93 -14.78 4.38
N MET A 75 -2.60 -14.23 5.54
CA MET A 75 -1.66 -14.83 6.48
C MET A 75 -2.27 -15.91 7.39
N GLY A 76 -3.60 -15.95 7.55
CA GLY A 76 -4.29 -16.89 8.44
C GLY A 76 -4.49 -16.31 9.83
#